data_AF-A0A8W8LP99-F1
#
_entry.id   AF-A0A8W8LP99-F1
#
_cell.length_a   1.000
_cell.length_b   1.000
_cell.length_c   1.000
_cell.angle_alpha   90.00
_cell.angle_beta   90.00
_cell.angle_gamma   90.00
#
_symmetry.space_group_name_H-M   'P 1'
#
loop_
_entity.id
_entity.type
_entity.pdbx_description
1 polymer ?
#
loop_
_entity_poly.entity_id
_entity_poly.type
_entity_poly.pdbx_seq_one_letter_code
_entity_poly.pdbx_strand_id
1 'polypeptide(L)'
;NHEVVPYKQRKRQLPVEKCKIHPSKEMVLLCEECKTPICYKCTATKEHRGHAFTDLEIDFDEKVSLCHEEIAKIRNYFEPTSQDLKKEIAGDVTEIRKIMDGIRSAMKAEAEAVKKLLNTVTSENIKQVDKIEKSLLERLNGQNQEIDDYINYLNDLIKTFYGYISPSNIDQIRLNLKSESIRPIPITSKPVPPVFTAGQYSREDVAKLLGRITDSNTKPENRKIKPMETASTQMKPTGKQRKQDREKSDVKQTLSLSSSVTKFREYTIPGVDRVYHVSLGKSGRLWVSNWCGNLVQTDLQGNQLQKIQTSCGEGYHTVTQDGDLIYTDKDNTVINRITPGNTITKIIKTGDWKPISIHSSHINGDILVGMDTDREAKVTRYNKTGTEIQNIQRDNKGQTLYSVPHYITENINGDVCVSDYNKHAVVVVDKSGQHRFSYTGQGSGIYPYGICTDVLGHILVCDSISDTVHLLDQDGQFLSLLITPQQGITFPRSVCVDDENNLWVGQSNTNTVTVYKYLH
;
A
#
# COMPACT_ATOMS: atom_id res chain seq x y z
N ASN A 1 -38.05 44.62 62.58
CA ASN A 1 -37.27 43.56 61.92
C ASN A 1 -37.06 43.92 60.46
N HIS A 2 -35.84 44.31 60.09
CA HIS A 2 -35.46 44.46 58.68
C HIS A 2 -34.64 43.24 58.31
N GLU A 3 -35.20 42.41 57.44
CA GLU A 3 -34.55 41.20 56.96
C GLU A 3 -33.54 41.61 55.87
N VAL A 4 -32.26 41.50 56.20
CA VAL A 4 -31.16 41.82 55.29
C VAL A 4 -30.96 40.62 54.37
N VAL A 5 -31.51 40.69 53.16
CA VAL A 5 -31.32 39.68 52.10
C VAL A 5 -30.18 40.08 51.16
N PRO A 6 -29.37 39.11 50.67
CA PRO A 6 -28.37 39.34 49.63
C PRO A 6 -28.96 40.09 48.42
N TYR A 7 -28.22 41.02 47.82
CA TYR A 7 -28.69 41.87 46.70
C TYR A 7 -29.36 41.07 45.55
N LYS A 8 -28.94 39.81 45.34
CA LYS A 8 -29.49 38.89 44.34
C LYS A 8 -30.87 38.30 44.69
N GLN A 9 -31.32 38.43 45.93
CA GLN A 9 -32.57 37.89 46.49
C GLN A 9 -33.58 38.98 46.87
N ARG A 10 -33.31 40.25 46.55
CA ARG A 10 -34.33 41.30 46.65
C ARG A 10 -35.47 40.93 45.70
N LYS A 11 -36.74 40.93 46.15
CA LYS A 11 -37.90 40.85 45.24
C LYS A 11 -37.66 41.85 44.11
N ARG A 12 -37.43 41.34 42.90
CA ARG A 12 -37.15 42.19 41.74
C ARG A 12 -38.43 42.93 41.47
N GLN A 13 -38.48 44.23 41.79
CA GLN A 13 -39.58 45.05 41.32
C GLN A 13 -39.52 45.02 39.79
N LEU A 14 -40.63 44.62 39.16
CA LEU A 14 -40.79 44.70 37.72
C LEU A 14 -40.35 46.10 37.26
N PRO A 15 -39.67 46.23 36.11
CA PRO A 15 -39.41 47.54 35.53
C PRO A 15 -40.75 48.29 35.45
N VAL A 16 -40.85 49.44 36.11
CA VAL A 16 -42.10 50.21 36.15
C VAL A 16 -42.30 50.87 34.79
N GLU A 17 -42.87 50.12 33.86
CA GLU A 17 -43.22 50.63 32.54
C GLU A 17 -44.64 51.21 32.56
N LYS A 18 -44.75 52.47 32.13
CA LYS A 18 -46.03 53.16 31.98
C LYS A 18 -46.68 52.74 30.67
N CYS A 19 -47.99 52.51 30.71
CA CYS A 19 -48.75 52.14 29.54
C CYS A 19 -48.71 53.27 28.49
N LYS A 20 -48.35 52.92 27.25
CA LYS A 20 -48.28 53.89 26.14
C LYS A 20 -49.63 54.55 25.83
N ILE A 21 -50.73 53.83 26.04
CA ILE A 21 -52.11 54.30 25.81
C ILE A 21 -52.64 55.03 27.05
N HIS A 22 -52.19 54.65 28.25
CA HIS A 22 -52.60 55.22 29.52
C HIS A 22 -51.37 55.66 30.34
N PRO A 23 -50.75 56.83 30.05
CA PRO A 23 -49.46 57.22 30.62
C PRO A 23 -49.44 57.37 32.16
N SER A 24 -50.61 57.48 32.79
CA SER A 24 -50.74 57.55 34.25
C SER A 24 -50.86 56.17 34.92
N LYS A 25 -50.83 55.07 34.16
CA LYS A 25 -51.06 53.70 34.65
C LYS A 25 -49.89 52.79 34.30
N GLU A 26 -49.56 51.91 35.23
CA GLU A 26 -48.49 50.94 35.11
C GLU A 26 -48.97 49.67 34.40
N MET A 27 -48.08 49.05 33.65
CA MET A 27 -48.35 47.75 33.03
C MET A 27 -48.16 46.65 34.08
N VAL A 28 -49.24 45.92 34.37
CA VAL A 28 -49.31 44.95 35.48
C VAL A 28 -49.91 43.61 35.05
N LEU A 29 -50.44 43.51 33.82
CA LEU A 29 -51.02 42.29 33.26
C LEU A 29 -50.31 41.92 31.97
N LEU A 30 -50.19 40.63 31.68
CA LEU A 30 -49.79 40.08 30.39
C LEU A 30 -51.03 39.61 29.64
N CYS A 31 -51.25 40.11 28.41
CA CYS A 31 -52.27 39.54 27.53
C CYS A 31 -51.72 38.28 26.86
N GLU A 32 -52.37 37.14 27.08
CA GLU A 32 -51.86 35.84 26.65
C GLU A 32 -51.90 35.66 25.13
N GLU A 33 -52.88 36.23 24.45
CA GLU A 33 -53.05 36.14 23.00
C GLU A 33 -52.13 37.12 22.27
N CYS A 34 -51.99 38.34 22.81
CA CYS A 34 -51.15 39.38 22.22
C CYS A 34 -49.67 39.23 22.60
N LYS A 35 -49.36 38.45 23.65
CA LYS A 35 -48.02 38.32 24.25
C LYS A 35 -47.39 39.66 24.61
N THR A 36 -48.22 40.62 25.06
CA THR A 36 -47.79 41.98 25.41
C THR A 36 -48.26 42.39 26.80
N PRO A 37 -47.40 43.08 27.58
CA PRO A 37 -47.80 43.64 28.86
C PRO A 37 -48.74 44.84 28.66
N ILE A 38 -49.76 44.95 29.50
CA ILE A 38 -50.80 46.00 29.44
C ILE A 38 -51.18 46.49 30.84
N CYS A 39 -51.84 47.65 30.93
CA CYS A 39 -52.44 48.13 32.19
C CYS A 39 -53.90 47.69 32.32
N TYR A 40 -54.46 47.76 33.54
CA TYR A 40 -55.84 47.36 33.80
C TYR A 40 -56.91 48.12 32.97
N LYS A 41 -56.61 49.33 32.47
CA LYS A 41 -57.53 50.08 31.61
C LYS A 41 -57.55 49.55 30.17
N CYS A 42 -56.46 48.91 29.73
CA CYS A 42 -56.38 48.34 28.38
C CYS A 42 -57.28 47.12 28.21
N THR A 43 -57.67 46.43 29.28
CA THR A 43 -58.59 45.28 29.20
C THR A 43 -59.98 45.66 28.65
N ALA A 44 -60.36 46.94 28.78
CA ALA A 44 -61.61 47.49 28.28
C ALA A 44 -61.51 48.12 26.89
N THR A 45 -60.31 48.19 26.29
CA THR A 45 -60.16 48.72 24.93
C THR A 45 -60.69 47.72 23.92
N LYS A 46 -61.12 48.19 22.74
CA LYS A 46 -61.58 47.31 21.66
C LYS A 46 -60.53 46.27 21.25
N GLU A 47 -59.24 46.58 21.42
CA GLU A 47 -58.11 45.74 21.00
C GLU A 47 -57.89 44.50 21.89
N HIS A 48 -58.20 44.58 23.20
CA HIS A 48 -57.98 43.47 24.14
C HIS A 48 -59.28 42.93 24.74
N ARG A 49 -60.44 43.38 24.24
CA ARG A 49 -61.73 42.97 24.77
C ARG A 49 -61.97 41.48 24.49
N GLY A 50 -62.03 40.69 25.55
CA GLY A 50 -62.29 39.24 25.47
C GLY A 50 -61.04 38.36 25.48
N HIS A 51 -59.85 38.94 25.64
CA HIS A 51 -58.59 38.21 25.80
C HIS A 51 -58.37 37.72 27.25
N ALA A 52 -57.54 36.70 27.42
CA ALA A 52 -57.08 36.21 28.72
C ALA A 52 -55.88 37.03 29.23
N PHE A 53 -55.84 37.23 30.55
CA PHE A 53 -54.78 38.02 31.20
C PHE A 53 -54.21 37.28 32.40
N THR A 54 -52.89 37.26 32.48
CA THR A 54 -52.14 36.78 33.64
C THR A 54 -51.46 37.94 34.35
N ASP A 55 -51.25 37.79 35.65
CA ASP A 55 -50.48 38.77 36.41
C ASP A 55 -49.02 38.75 35.91
N LEU A 56 -48.52 39.93 35.52
CA LEU A 56 -47.20 40.05 34.92
C LEU A 56 -46.09 39.71 35.93
N GLU A 57 -46.31 39.91 37.22
CA GLU A 57 -45.35 39.54 38.28
C GLU A 57 -45.27 38.01 38.41
N ILE A 58 -46.42 37.32 38.33
CA ILE A 58 -46.48 35.86 38.38
C ILE A 58 -45.79 35.23 37.15
N ASP A 59 -46.10 35.69 35.94
CA ASP A 59 -45.43 35.17 34.72
C ASP A 59 -43.92 35.46 34.76
N PHE A 60 -43.53 36.66 35.18
CA PHE A 60 -42.11 37.01 35.30
C PHE A 60 -41.37 36.14 36.32
N ASP A 61 -41.93 35.92 37.51
CA ASP A 61 -41.35 35.05 38.53
C ASP A 61 -41.25 33.59 38.06
N GLU A 62 -42.24 33.09 37.31
CA GLU A 62 -42.20 31.78 36.67
C GLU A 62 -41.06 31.68 35.63
N LYS A 63 -40.94 32.66 34.72
CA LYS A 63 -39.86 32.69 33.73
C LYS A 63 -38.48 32.86 34.36
N VAL A 64 -38.38 33.65 35.44
CA VAL A 64 -37.14 33.80 36.20
C VAL A 64 -36.78 32.49 36.89
N SER A 65 -37.74 31.75 37.44
CA SER A 65 -37.51 30.45 38.06
C SER A 65 -36.99 29.42 37.04
N LEU A 66 -37.62 29.34 35.86
CA LEU A 66 -37.14 28.50 34.75
C LEU A 66 -35.72 28.88 34.32
N CYS A 67 -35.41 30.18 34.23
CA CYS A 67 -34.04 30.64 33.96
C CYS A 67 -33.05 30.17 35.03
N HIS A 68 -33.42 30.19 36.31
CA HIS A 68 -32.55 29.72 37.39
C HIS A 68 -32.30 28.20 37.31
N GLU A 69 -33.31 27.41 36.95
CA GLU A 69 -33.14 25.96 36.73
C GLU A 69 -32.16 25.67 35.59
N GLU A 70 -32.29 26.37 34.45
CA GLU A 70 -31.35 26.22 33.33
C GLU A 70 -29.94 26.70 33.70
N ILE A 71 -29.81 27.81 34.43
CA ILE A 71 -28.50 28.27 34.95
C ILE A 71 -27.89 27.22 35.89
N ALA A 72 -28.69 26.56 36.72
CA ALA A 72 -28.21 25.49 37.59
C ALA A 72 -27.72 24.29 36.77
N LYS A 73 -28.41 23.87 35.71
CA LYS A 73 -27.93 22.83 34.79
C LYS A 73 -26.60 23.21 34.14
N ILE A 74 -26.47 24.45 33.68
CA ILE A 74 -25.23 24.97 33.07
C ILE A 74 -24.06 24.88 34.06
N ARG A 75 -24.23 25.40 35.27
CA ARG A 75 -23.16 25.47 36.27
C ARG A 75 -22.79 24.11 36.87
N ASN A 76 -23.78 23.26 37.09
CA ASN A 76 -23.56 22.00 37.82
C ASN A 76 -23.15 20.84 36.89
N TYR A 77 -23.48 20.90 35.61
CA TYR A 77 -23.19 19.81 34.67
C TYR A 77 -22.38 20.27 33.46
N PHE A 78 -22.87 21.25 32.69
CA PHE A 78 -22.21 21.61 31.41
C PHE A 78 -20.84 22.25 31.59
N GLU A 79 -20.71 23.18 32.54
CA GLU A 79 -19.45 23.85 32.84
C GLU A 79 -18.36 22.88 33.34
N PRO A 80 -18.56 22.09 34.42
CA PRO A 80 -17.53 21.16 34.91
C PRO A 80 -17.20 20.07 33.88
N THR A 81 -18.20 19.49 33.21
CA THR A 81 -17.97 18.46 32.17
C THR A 81 -17.12 19.02 31.02
N SER A 82 -17.39 20.26 30.59
CA SER A 82 -16.59 20.91 29.54
C SER A 82 -15.17 21.21 29.99
N GLN A 83 -14.98 21.60 31.25
CA GLN A 83 -13.66 21.84 31.83
C GLN A 83 -12.85 20.54 31.95
N ASP A 84 -13.46 19.43 32.34
CA ASP A 84 -12.78 18.14 32.45
C ASP A 84 -12.41 17.57 31.08
N LEU A 85 -13.31 17.67 30.08
CA LEU A 85 -12.97 17.34 28.68
C LEU A 85 -11.79 18.16 28.17
N LYS A 86 -11.71 19.44 28.53
CA LYS A 86 -10.57 20.30 28.18
C LYS A 86 -9.26 19.80 28.81
N LYS A 87 -9.29 19.31 30.05
CA LYS A 87 -8.11 18.72 30.71
C LYS A 87 -7.70 17.40 30.06
N GLU A 88 -8.65 16.53 29.74
CA GLU A 88 -8.39 15.28 29.02
C GLU A 88 -7.72 15.55 27.67
N ILE A 89 -8.25 16.48 26.87
CA ILE A 89 -7.64 16.89 25.59
C ILE A 89 -6.21 17.39 25.80
N ALA A 90 -5.93 18.15 26.86
CA ALA A 90 -4.57 18.61 27.16
C ALA A 90 -3.63 17.44 27.53
N GLY A 91 -4.16 16.42 28.23
CA GLY A 91 -3.46 15.17 28.50
C GLY A 91 -3.09 14.43 27.21
N ASP A 92 -4.07 14.19 26.33
CA ASP A 92 -3.87 13.51 25.05
C ASP A 92 -2.84 14.22 24.17
N VAL A 93 -2.87 15.56 24.13
CA VAL A 93 -1.87 16.37 23.41
C VAL A 93 -0.46 16.12 23.94
N THR A 94 -0.32 15.99 25.25
CA THR A 94 0.98 15.74 25.90
C THR A 94 1.47 14.33 25.62
N GLU A 95 0.58 13.34 25.68
CA GLU A 95 0.89 11.95 25.38
C GLU A 95 1.28 11.75 23.91
N ILE A 96 0.51 12.30 22.97
CA ILE A 96 0.83 12.25 21.54
C ILE A 96 2.21 12.87 21.27
N ARG A 97 2.53 14.02 21.87
CA ARG A 97 3.87 14.62 21.73
C ARG A 97 4.96 13.65 22.20
N LYS A 98 4.79 13.04 23.36
CA LYS A 98 5.75 12.07 23.91
C LYS A 98 5.95 10.86 22.99
N ILE A 99 4.87 10.32 22.44
CA ILE A 99 4.93 9.21 21.48
C ILE A 99 5.67 9.64 20.21
N MET A 100 5.31 10.80 19.65
CA MET A 100 5.95 11.34 18.45
C MET A 100 7.44 11.62 18.64
N ASP A 101 7.83 12.16 19.80
CA ASP A 101 9.24 12.38 20.13
C ASP A 101 10.01 11.05 20.28
N GLY A 102 9.37 10.02 20.85
CA GLY A 102 9.89 8.66 20.88
C GLY A 102 10.15 8.10 19.48
N ILE A 103 9.18 8.22 18.58
CA ILE A 103 9.31 7.79 17.17
C ILE A 103 10.47 8.53 16.49
N ARG A 104 10.54 9.86 16.62
CA ARG A 104 11.65 10.67 16.05
C ARG A 104 13.01 10.22 16.56
N SER A 105 13.10 9.87 17.85
CA SER A 105 14.34 9.42 18.47
C SER A 105 14.77 8.04 17.97
N ALA A 106 13.82 7.12 17.84
CA ALA A 106 14.06 5.79 17.25
C ALA A 106 14.53 5.91 15.79
N MET A 107 13.89 6.76 14.98
CA MET A 107 14.31 6.99 13.59
C MET A 107 15.76 7.50 13.50
N LYS A 108 16.14 8.42 14.39
CA LYS A 108 17.53 8.92 14.44
C LYS A 108 18.51 7.83 14.84
N ALA A 109 18.16 6.99 15.80
CA ALA A 109 19.01 5.87 16.22
C ALA A 109 19.22 4.84 15.10
N GLU A 110 18.16 4.50 14.37
CA GLU A 110 18.24 3.59 13.21
C GLU A 110 19.13 4.18 12.10
N ALA A 111 19.01 5.47 11.82
CA ALA A 111 19.87 6.14 10.84
C ALA A 111 21.36 6.06 11.21
N GLU A 112 21.71 6.23 12.48
CA GLU A 112 23.10 6.07 12.95
C GLU A 112 23.56 4.60 12.89
N ALA A 113 22.67 3.63 13.14
CA ALA A 113 22.99 2.21 13.01
C ALA A 113 23.31 1.83 11.56
N VAL A 114 22.49 2.26 10.60
CA VAL A 114 22.71 2.04 9.16
C VAL A 114 24.02 2.70 8.70
N LYS A 115 24.31 3.91 9.16
CA LYS A 115 25.57 4.61 8.87
C LYS A 115 26.79 3.85 9.40
N LYS A 116 26.69 3.26 10.60
CA LYS A 116 27.75 2.43 11.17
C LYS A 116 27.98 1.19 10.31
N LEU A 117 26.93 0.51 9.88
CA LEU A 117 27.02 -0.66 9.00
C LEU A 117 27.68 -0.31 7.65
N LEU A 118 27.29 0.82 7.05
CA LEU A 118 27.90 1.32 5.83
C LEU A 118 29.42 1.48 5.98
N ASN A 119 29.86 2.15 7.05
CA ASN A 119 31.29 2.33 7.33
C ASN A 119 32.03 0.99 7.51
N THR A 120 31.39 0.00 8.15
CA THR A 120 31.96 -1.35 8.30
C THR A 120 32.17 -2.03 6.96
N VAL A 121 31.15 -2.08 6.11
CA VAL A 121 31.23 -2.70 4.76
C VAL A 121 32.28 -1.99 3.91
N THR A 122 32.34 -0.66 3.95
CA THR A 122 33.37 0.11 3.25
C THR A 122 34.78 -0.29 3.71
N SER A 123 35.00 -0.41 5.02
CA SER A 123 36.29 -0.83 5.57
C SER A 123 36.67 -2.26 5.15
N GLU A 124 35.71 -3.18 5.11
CA GLU A 124 35.94 -4.55 4.67
C GLU A 124 36.32 -4.63 3.19
N ASN A 125 35.63 -3.89 2.33
CA ASN A 125 35.93 -3.84 0.90
C ASN A 125 37.34 -3.27 0.64
N ILE A 126 37.73 -2.21 1.35
CA ILE A 126 39.08 -1.64 1.26
C ILE A 126 40.13 -2.69 1.66
N LYS A 127 39.92 -3.40 2.78
CA LYS A 127 40.82 -4.48 3.21
C LYS A 127 40.94 -5.61 2.18
N GLN A 128 39.87 -5.92 1.45
CA GLN A 128 39.93 -6.90 0.36
C GLN A 128 40.79 -6.38 -0.79
N VAL A 129 40.67 -5.11 -1.17
CA VAL A 129 41.52 -4.48 -2.18
C VAL A 129 42.99 -4.53 -1.76
N ASP A 130 43.31 -4.14 -0.53
CA ASP A 130 44.68 -4.18 0.01
C ASP A 130 45.27 -5.61 -0.05
N LYS A 131 44.44 -6.63 0.22
CA LYS A 131 44.84 -8.03 0.15
C LYS A 131 45.12 -8.48 -1.29
N ILE A 132 44.28 -8.07 -2.24
CA ILE A 132 44.47 -8.36 -3.67
C ILE A 132 45.75 -7.70 -4.16
N GLU A 133 45.96 -6.42 -3.84
CA GLU A 133 47.18 -5.68 -4.17
C GLU A 133 48.42 -6.41 -3.66
N LYS A 134 48.43 -6.77 -2.37
CA LYS A 134 49.55 -7.50 -1.76
C LYS A 134 49.85 -8.80 -2.50
N SER A 135 48.84 -9.60 -2.83
CA SER A 135 49.02 -10.88 -3.55
C SER A 135 49.57 -10.69 -4.96
N LEU A 136 49.11 -9.64 -5.68
CA LEU A 136 49.62 -9.34 -7.02
C LEU A 136 51.09 -8.89 -6.99
N LEU A 137 51.46 -8.07 -6.00
CA LEU A 137 52.84 -7.62 -5.80
C LEU A 137 53.76 -8.78 -5.41
N GLU A 138 53.34 -9.66 -4.51
CA GLU A 138 54.11 -10.87 -4.14
C GLU A 138 54.40 -11.75 -5.36
N ARG A 139 53.42 -11.94 -6.25
CA ARG A 139 53.60 -12.71 -7.48
C ARG A 139 54.58 -12.07 -8.46
N LEU A 140 54.50 -10.74 -8.64
CA LEU A 140 55.43 -10.00 -9.50
C LEU A 140 56.85 -10.05 -8.94
N ASN A 141 57.01 -9.90 -7.63
CA ASN A 141 58.31 -10.00 -6.98
C ASN A 141 58.92 -11.41 -7.13
N GLY A 142 58.10 -12.46 -7.04
CA GLY A 142 58.54 -13.84 -7.31
C GLY A 142 59.05 -14.02 -8.74
N GLN A 143 58.33 -13.50 -9.74
CA GLN A 143 58.77 -13.54 -11.15
C GLN A 143 60.07 -12.75 -11.38
N ASN A 144 60.22 -11.59 -10.75
CA ASN A 144 61.46 -10.82 -10.83
C ASN A 144 62.64 -11.60 -10.27
N GLN A 145 62.47 -12.25 -9.11
CA GLN A 145 63.52 -13.08 -8.51
C GLN A 145 63.92 -14.25 -9.42
N GLU A 146 62.96 -14.94 -10.04
CA GLU A 146 63.25 -16.02 -11.00
C GLU A 146 64.05 -15.52 -12.22
N ILE A 147 63.76 -14.31 -12.70
CA ILE A 147 64.53 -13.67 -13.78
C ILE A 147 65.93 -13.31 -13.30
N ASP A 148 66.08 -12.73 -12.11
CA ASP A 148 67.39 -12.37 -11.55
C ASP A 148 68.28 -13.61 -11.38
N ASP A 149 67.72 -14.72 -10.89
CA ASP A 149 68.41 -16.00 -10.77
C ASP A 149 68.83 -16.55 -12.13
N TYR A 150 67.98 -16.40 -13.16
CA TYR A 150 68.30 -16.79 -14.53
C TYR A 150 69.40 -15.92 -15.15
N ILE A 151 69.39 -14.60 -14.91
CA ILE A 151 70.45 -13.69 -15.34
C ILE A 151 71.78 -14.08 -14.69
N ASN A 152 71.78 -14.39 -13.39
CA ASN A 152 72.97 -14.85 -12.68
C ASN A 152 73.50 -16.17 -13.26
N TYR A 153 72.62 -17.14 -13.55
CA TYR A 153 72.96 -18.38 -14.25
C TYR A 153 73.63 -18.10 -15.60
N LEU A 154 73.06 -17.21 -16.42
CA LEU A 154 73.64 -16.86 -17.72
C LEU A 154 75.02 -16.22 -17.57
N ASN A 155 75.20 -15.32 -16.60
CA ASN A 155 76.50 -14.69 -16.34
C ASN A 155 77.57 -15.72 -15.92
N ASP A 156 77.22 -16.70 -15.09
CA ASP A 156 78.14 -17.76 -14.70
C ASP A 156 78.45 -18.74 -15.84
N LEU A 157 77.46 -19.02 -16.68
CA LEU A 157 77.66 -19.80 -17.90
C LEU A 157 78.59 -19.08 -18.87
N ILE A 158 78.45 -17.77 -19.04
CA ILE A 158 79.36 -16.94 -19.85
C ILE A 158 80.79 -17.01 -19.31
N LYS A 159 81.00 -16.87 -18.00
CA LYS A 159 82.34 -17.03 -17.38
C LYS A 159 82.95 -18.40 -17.70
N THR A 160 82.13 -19.46 -17.63
CA THR A 160 82.53 -20.83 -17.94
C THR A 160 82.97 -20.97 -19.39
N PHE A 161 82.18 -20.43 -20.33
CA PHE A 161 82.55 -20.41 -21.76
C PHE A 161 83.83 -19.63 -22.04
N TYR A 162 84.04 -18.47 -21.41
CA TYR A 162 85.32 -17.75 -21.52
C TYR A 162 86.51 -18.58 -20.99
N GLY A 163 86.32 -19.35 -19.92
CA GLY A 163 87.29 -20.32 -19.44
C GLY A 163 87.65 -21.39 -20.48
N TYR A 164 86.67 -21.88 -21.24
CA TYR A 164 86.88 -22.82 -22.35
C TYR A 164 87.52 -22.22 -23.59
N ILE A 165 87.51 -20.90 -23.77
CA ILE A 165 88.18 -20.22 -24.90
C ILE A 165 89.65 -19.91 -24.57
N SER A 166 90.02 -19.89 -23.29
CA SER A 166 91.39 -19.72 -22.80
C SER A 166 92.37 -20.94 -22.86
N PRO A 167 92.00 -22.22 -23.17
CA PRO A 167 92.95 -23.32 -23.21
C PRO A 167 93.80 -23.31 -24.48
N SER A 168 95.04 -23.77 -24.35
CA SER A 168 95.99 -23.94 -25.46
C SER A 168 95.67 -25.15 -26.37
N ASN A 169 94.64 -25.94 -26.06
CA ASN A 169 94.35 -27.24 -26.71
C ASN A 169 92.90 -27.33 -27.24
N ILE A 170 92.78 -27.45 -28.56
CA ILE A 170 91.52 -27.50 -29.33
C ILE A 170 90.66 -28.74 -28.98
N ASP A 171 91.26 -29.86 -28.57
CA ASP A 171 90.50 -31.09 -28.29
C ASP A 171 89.68 -31.00 -26.99
N GLN A 172 90.13 -30.23 -25.99
CA GLN A 172 89.38 -29.95 -24.76
C GLN A 172 88.15 -29.08 -25.02
N ILE A 173 88.26 -28.09 -25.91
CA ILE A 173 87.16 -27.22 -26.32
C ILE A 173 86.03 -28.05 -26.95
N ARG A 174 86.42 -29.01 -27.81
CA ARG A 174 85.49 -29.87 -28.56
C ARG A 174 84.72 -30.87 -27.69
N LEU A 175 85.33 -31.35 -26.61
CA LEU A 175 84.69 -32.25 -25.63
C LEU A 175 83.71 -31.50 -24.73
N ASN A 176 84.06 -30.31 -24.25
CA ASN A 176 83.25 -29.56 -23.29
C ASN A 176 81.98 -28.96 -23.93
N LEU A 177 82.07 -28.43 -25.16
CA LEU A 177 80.94 -27.82 -25.88
C LEU A 177 79.82 -28.79 -26.26
N LYS A 178 80.09 -30.10 -26.32
CA LYS A 178 79.10 -31.11 -26.74
C LYS A 178 78.00 -31.38 -25.70
N SER A 179 78.11 -30.82 -24.49
CA SER A 179 77.25 -31.19 -23.35
C SER A 179 76.39 -30.08 -22.75
N GLU A 180 76.62 -28.80 -23.09
CA GLU A 180 75.93 -27.68 -22.43
C GLU A 180 74.84 -27.06 -23.32
N SER A 181 73.59 -27.43 -23.07
CA SER A 181 72.41 -26.74 -23.64
C SER A 181 71.96 -25.61 -22.73
N ILE A 182 71.86 -24.39 -23.25
CA ILE A 182 71.35 -23.22 -22.51
C ILE A 182 69.88 -23.49 -22.13
N ARG A 183 69.55 -23.30 -20.84
CA ARG A 183 68.17 -23.40 -20.36
C ARG A 183 67.29 -22.34 -21.03
N PRO A 184 66.01 -22.64 -21.32
CA PRO A 184 65.09 -21.65 -21.86
C PRO A 184 64.81 -20.53 -20.83
N ILE A 185 64.47 -19.34 -21.33
CA ILE A 185 64.10 -18.19 -20.49
C ILE A 185 62.83 -18.53 -19.68
N PRO A 186 62.78 -18.22 -18.37
CA PRO A 186 61.58 -18.40 -17.56
C PRO A 186 60.36 -17.68 -18.14
N ILE A 187 59.21 -18.34 -18.12
CA ILE A 187 57.96 -17.79 -18.65
C ILE A 187 57.31 -16.90 -17.59
N THR A 188 57.11 -15.61 -17.90
CA THR A 188 56.40 -14.67 -17.02
C THR A 188 55.00 -14.33 -17.52
N SER A 189 54.13 -13.89 -16.61
CA SER A 189 52.76 -13.48 -16.92
C SER A 189 52.41 -12.13 -16.31
N LYS A 190 51.70 -11.28 -17.08
CA LYS A 190 51.22 -9.98 -16.60
C LYS A 190 49.95 -10.16 -15.76
N PRO A 191 49.86 -9.56 -14.55
CA PRO A 191 48.62 -9.53 -13.79
C PRO A 191 47.53 -8.71 -14.49
N VAL A 192 46.29 -9.15 -14.31
CA VAL A 192 45.10 -8.40 -14.69
C VAL A 192 44.62 -7.63 -13.46
N PRO A 193 44.50 -6.28 -13.52
CA PRO A 193 43.99 -5.49 -12.41
C PRO A 193 42.53 -5.83 -12.08
N PRO A 194 42.13 -5.76 -10.79
CA PRO A 194 40.72 -5.87 -10.42
C PRO A 194 39.94 -4.66 -10.92
N VAL A 195 38.65 -4.87 -11.22
CA VAL A 195 37.73 -3.82 -11.62
C VAL A 195 36.72 -3.58 -10.51
N PHE A 196 36.58 -2.33 -10.06
CA PHE A 196 35.50 -1.95 -9.15
C PHE A 196 34.25 -1.61 -9.95
N THR A 197 33.14 -2.26 -9.61
CA THR A 197 31.82 -1.94 -10.16
C THR A 197 30.98 -1.31 -9.05
N ALA A 198 30.61 -0.04 -9.23
CA ALA A 198 29.77 0.66 -8.27
C ALA A 198 28.37 0.03 -8.25
N GLY A 199 27.82 -0.18 -7.05
CA GLY A 199 26.43 -0.57 -6.87
C GLY A 199 25.48 0.57 -7.22
N GLN A 200 24.29 0.24 -7.72
CA GLN A 200 23.21 1.21 -7.92
C GLN A 200 22.27 1.19 -6.71
N TYR A 201 21.86 2.36 -6.22
CA TYR A 201 20.93 2.50 -5.12
C TYR A 201 19.99 3.69 -5.36
N SER A 202 18.75 3.55 -4.91
CA SER A 202 17.71 4.56 -4.98
C SER A 202 17.43 5.18 -3.62
N ARG A 203 16.66 6.27 -3.60
CA ARG A 203 16.17 6.86 -2.34
C ARG A 203 15.26 5.86 -1.61
N GLU A 204 14.54 5.05 -2.36
CA GLU A 204 13.61 4.04 -1.89
C GLU A 204 14.33 2.89 -1.17
N ASP A 205 15.52 2.52 -1.62
CA ASP A 205 16.35 1.50 -0.96
C ASP A 205 16.85 2.00 0.40
N VAL A 206 17.26 3.26 0.47
CA VAL A 206 17.64 3.91 1.73
C VAL A 206 16.41 4.03 2.66
N ALA A 207 15.24 4.37 2.11
CA ALA A 207 14.01 4.43 2.88
C ALA A 207 13.54 3.05 3.40
N LYS A 208 13.81 1.96 2.68
CA LYS A 208 13.55 0.58 3.16
C LYS A 208 14.46 0.22 4.33
N LEU A 209 15.72 0.64 4.30
CA LEU A 209 16.67 0.41 5.39
C LEU A 209 16.31 1.20 6.66
N LEU A 210 15.85 2.45 6.50
CA LEU A 210 15.50 3.33 7.63
C LEU A 210 14.09 3.11 8.17
N GLY A 211 13.24 2.37 7.47
CA GLY A 211 11.84 2.18 7.80
C GLY A 211 10.93 3.35 7.37
N ARG A 212 9.61 3.15 7.51
CA ARG A 212 8.58 4.14 7.14
C ARG A 212 7.59 4.34 8.27
N ILE A 213 7.08 5.56 8.41
CA ILE A 213 5.94 5.85 9.27
C ILE A 213 4.67 5.54 8.46
N THR A 214 3.79 4.71 9.01
CA THR A 214 2.46 4.46 8.48
C THR A 214 1.44 5.11 9.39
N ASP A 215 0.51 5.87 8.82
CA ASP A 215 -0.61 6.40 9.58
C ASP A 215 -1.52 5.25 10.04
N SER A 216 -1.94 5.28 11.30
CA SER A 216 -2.93 4.32 11.79
C SER A 216 -4.29 4.65 11.17
N ASN A 217 -4.81 3.78 10.31
CA ASN A 217 -6.13 3.91 9.69
C ASN A 217 -7.31 3.65 10.66
N THR A 218 -7.06 3.65 11.97
CA THR A 218 -8.08 3.43 13.00
C THR A 218 -8.97 4.67 13.11
N LYS A 219 -10.30 4.49 12.99
CA LYS A 219 -11.25 5.58 13.19
C LYS A 219 -11.11 6.14 14.62
N PRO A 220 -11.06 7.47 14.80
CA PRO A 220 -10.97 8.07 16.12
C PRO A 220 -12.23 7.75 16.93
N GLU A 221 -12.04 7.29 18.17
CA GLU A 221 -13.15 7.05 19.09
C GLU A 221 -13.68 8.36 19.67
N ASN A 222 -15.00 8.42 19.83
CA ASN A 222 -15.64 9.56 20.50
C ASN A 222 -15.44 9.47 22.01
N ARG A 223 -15.06 10.59 22.65
CA ARG A 223 -14.97 10.67 24.11
C ARG A 223 -16.35 10.41 24.73
N LYS A 224 -16.39 9.57 25.76
CA LYS A 224 -17.62 9.24 26.49
C LYS A 224 -17.96 10.40 27.44
N ILE A 225 -19.14 10.99 27.26
CA ILE A 225 -19.66 12.02 28.18
C ILE A 225 -20.67 11.33 29.12
N LYS A 226 -20.50 11.51 30.43
CA LYS A 226 -21.43 10.96 31.42
C LYS A 226 -22.82 11.56 31.22
N PRO A 227 -23.91 10.78 31.14
CA PRO A 227 -25.26 11.33 31.00
C PRO A 227 -25.67 12.21 32.20
N MET A 228 -26.44 13.27 31.95
CA MET A 228 -27.04 14.08 33.01
C MET A 228 -28.20 13.31 33.66
N GLU A 229 -28.22 13.17 34.98
CA GLU A 229 -29.18 12.30 35.70
C GLU A 229 -30.64 12.79 35.68
N THR A 230 -30.90 14.03 35.25
CA THR A 230 -32.26 14.61 35.17
C THR A 230 -32.62 14.97 33.73
N ALA A 231 -33.15 14.02 32.97
CA ALA A 231 -33.89 14.32 31.75
C ALA A 231 -34.97 13.27 31.45
N SER A 232 -36.22 13.59 31.82
CA SER A 232 -37.37 13.16 31.04
C SER A 232 -37.25 13.80 29.64
N THR A 233 -37.20 12.93 28.63
CA THR A 233 -37.55 13.11 27.22
C THR A 233 -37.24 14.46 26.53
N GLN A 234 -36.47 14.32 25.44
CA GLN A 234 -36.13 15.32 24.41
C GLN A 234 -34.91 16.20 24.70
N MET A 235 -33.73 15.65 24.39
CA MET A 235 -32.68 16.37 23.66
C MET A 235 -31.59 15.37 23.23
N LYS A 236 -31.71 14.85 22.00
CA LYS A 236 -30.56 14.18 21.34
C LYS A 236 -29.54 15.27 20.98
N PRO A 237 -28.23 15.00 21.06
CA PRO A 237 -27.22 15.92 20.55
C PRO A 237 -27.44 16.08 19.05
N THR A 238 -27.86 17.27 18.62
CA THR A 238 -27.81 17.66 17.21
C THR A 238 -26.35 17.85 16.84
N GLY A 239 -25.72 16.79 16.35
CA GLY A 239 -24.48 16.89 15.60
C GLY A 239 -24.73 17.78 14.39
N LYS A 240 -24.36 19.06 14.49
CA LYS A 240 -24.24 19.91 13.31
C LYS A 240 -23.20 19.24 12.41
N GLN A 241 -23.67 18.65 11.30
CA GLN A 241 -22.88 18.52 10.08
C GLN A 241 -22.46 19.94 9.68
N ARG A 242 -21.33 20.40 10.22
CA ARG A 242 -20.54 21.40 9.52
C ARG A 242 -19.89 20.65 8.37
N LYS A 243 -20.31 20.99 7.14
CA LYS A 243 -19.40 20.98 5.98
C LYS A 243 -18.18 21.78 6.42
N GLN A 244 -17.16 21.08 6.91
CA GLN A 244 -15.82 21.60 6.87
C GLN A 244 -15.36 21.32 5.46
N ASP A 245 -15.43 22.35 4.62
CA ASP A 245 -14.42 22.56 3.60
C ASP A 245 -13.08 22.53 4.32
N ARG A 246 -12.50 21.33 4.41
CA ARG A 246 -11.09 21.18 4.71
C ARG A 246 -10.38 21.56 3.43
N GLU A 247 -9.96 22.82 3.35
CA GLU A 247 -8.68 23.13 2.72
C GLU A 247 -7.63 22.31 3.47
N LYS A 248 -7.49 21.06 3.05
CA LYS A 248 -6.30 20.27 3.34
C LYS A 248 -5.19 20.94 2.57
N SER A 249 -4.26 21.53 3.30
CA SER A 249 -2.87 21.62 2.88
C SER A 249 -2.29 20.19 2.81
N ASP A 250 -2.85 19.37 1.92
CA ASP A 250 -2.26 18.14 1.47
C ASP A 250 -1.38 18.56 0.31
N VAL A 251 -0.06 18.68 0.51
CA VAL A 251 0.86 18.30 -0.56
C VAL A 251 0.78 16.78 -0.66
N LYS A 252 -0.40 16.29 -1.07
CA LYS A 252 -0.48 15.02 -1.78
C LYS A 252 0.27 15.30 -3.07
N GLN A 253 1.27 14.49 -3.38
CA GLN A 253 1.52 14.23 -4.79
C GLN A 253 0.19 13.74 -5.34
N THR A 254 -0.53 14.62 -6.02
CA THR A 254 -1.79 14.30 -6.66
C THR A 254 -1.43 13.37 -7.81
N LEU A 255 -1.37 12.07 -7.51
CA LEU A 255 -1.22 11.05 -8.53
C LEU A 255 -2.34 11.28 -9.54
N SER A 256 -1.96 11.62 -10.75
CA SER A 256 -2.88 11.93 -11.83
C SER A 256 -2.64 11.00 -13.00
N LEU A 257 -3.70 10.71 -13.75
CA LEU A 257 -3.57 9.98 -15.00
C LEU A 257 -2.68 10.78 -15.95
N SER A 258 -1.66 10.12 -16.47
CA SER A 258 -0.81 10.70 -17.51
C SER A 258 -1.67 11.07 -18.73
N SER A 259 -1.38 12.21 -19.34
CA SER A 259 -2.00 12.61 -20.60
C SER A 259 -1.69 11.65 -21.76
N SER A 260 -0.63 10.85 -21.63
CA SER A 260 -0.29 9.77 -22.56
C SER A 260 0.35 8.59 -21.84
N VAL A 261 -0.10 7.39 -22.19
CA VAL A 261 0.49 6.15 -21.66
C VAL A 261 1.74 5.83 -22.47
N THR A 262 2.87 5.72 -21.79
CA THR A 262 4.17 5.49 -22.43
C THR A 262 4.70 4.12 -22.08
N LYS A 263 5.03 3.32 -23.11
CA LYS A 263 5.82 2.11 -22.94
C LYS A 263 7.21 2.53 -22.48
N PHE A 264 7.61 2.08 -21.29
CA PHE A 264 8.91 2.44 -20.72
C PHE A 264 9.89 1.26 -20.70
N ARG A 265 9.41 0.02 -20.55
CA ARG A 265 10.25 -1.20 -20.57
C ARG A 265 9.54 -2.39 -21.18
N GLU A 266 10.31 -3.36 -21.64
CA GLU A 266 9.85 -4.66 -22.10
C GLU A 266 10.84 -5.73 -21.65
N TYR A 267 10.32 -6.84 -21.13
CA TYR A 267 11.12 -7.96 -20.64
C TYR A 267 10.75 -9.22 -21.40
N THR A 268 11.75 -9.90 -21.95
CA THR A 268 11.59 -11.22 -22.55
C THR A 268 11.84 -12.27 -21.48
N ILE A 269 10.90 -13.20 -21.31
CA ILE A 269 10.93 -14.19 -20.24
C ILE A 269 11.48 -15.51 -20.79
N PRO A 270 12.68 -15.95 -20.38
CA PRO A 270 13.23 -17.22 -20.83
C PRO A 270 12.38 -18.40 -20.33
N GLY A 271 12.23 -19.43 -21.15
CA GLY A 271 11.52 -20.65 -20.75
C GLY A 271 9.99 -20.53 -20.69
N VAL A 272 9.44 -19.37 -21.05
CA VAL A 272 8.02 -19.11 -21.29
C VAL A 272 7.82 -18.85 -22.78
N ASP A 273 6.84 -19.50 -23.38
CA ASP A 273 6.45 -19.33 -24.78
C ASP A 273 5.34 -18.29 -24.93
N ARG A 274 4.39 -18.28 -24.00
CA ARG A 274 3.23 -17.39 -23.95
C ARG A 274 3.00 -16.93 -22.53
N VAL A 275 2.86 -15.62 -22.30
CA VAL A 275 2.60 -15.11 -20.95
C VAL A 275 1.12 -15.21 -20.60
N TYR A 276 0.83 -15.90 -19.50
CA TYR A 276 -0.53 -16.20 -19.05
C TYR A 276 -0.92 -15.45 -17.78
N HIS A 277 -0.05 -15.44 -16.79
CA HIS A 277 -0.25 -14.70 -15.55
C HIS A 277 1.09 -14.11 -15.12
N VAL A 278 1.06 -12.89 -14.61
CA VAL A 278 2.21 -12.15 -14.11
C VAL A 278 1.92 -11.71 -12.68
N SER A 279 2.84 -12.02 -11.77
CA SER A 279 2.82 -11.52 -10.40
C SER A 279 4.15 -10.89 -10.02
N LEU A 280 4.10 -9.73 -9.35
CA LEU A 280 5.29 -9.04 -8.90
C LEU A 280 5.72 -9.57 -7.53
N GLY A 281 6.98 -10.02 -7.46
CA GLY A 281 7.64 -10.40 -6.23
C GLY A 281 8.41 -9.26 -5.59
N LYS A 282 8.81 -9.44 -4.33
CA LYS A 282 9.69 -8.48 -3.63
C LYS A 282 11.04 -8.35 -4.35
N SER A 283 11.64 -7.17 -4.24
CA SER A 283 13.01 -6.88 -4.71
C SER A 283 13.23 -7.04 -6.22
N GLY A 284 12.24 -6.65 -7.04
CA GLY A 284 12.37 -6.71 -8.50
C GLY A 284 12.36 -8.15 -9.05
N ARG A 285 11.69 -9.07 -8.37
CA ARG A 285 11.45 -10.40 -8.90
C ARG A 285 10.11 -10.42 -9.62
N LEU A 286 10.05 -11.13 -10.73
CA LEU A 286 8.85 -11.30 -11.53
C LEU A 286 8.51 -12.78 -11.59
N TRP A 287 7.26 -13.12 -11.29
CA TRP A 287 6.72 -14.45 -11.56
C TRP A 287 5.87 -14.40 -12.80
N VAL A 288 6.08 -15.37 -13.68
CA VAL A 288 5.38 -15.48 -14.95
C VAL A 288 4.97 -16.92 -15.17
N SER A 289 3.74 -17.13 -15.60
CA SER A 289 3.26 -18.45 -16.00
C SER A 289 2.98 -18.56 -17.49
N ASN A 290 2.98 -19.81 -17.99
CA ASN A 290 2.57 -20.13 -19.35
C ASN A 290 1.39 -21.11 -19.40
N TRP A 291 0.89 -21.35 -20.62
CA TRP A 291 -0.21 -22.30 -20.88
C TRP A 291 0.07 -23.70 -20.34
N CYS A 292 1.33 -24.14 -20.44
CA CYS A 292 1.73 -25.47 -20.01
C CYS A 292 1.87 -25.61 -18.49
N GLY A 293 1.55 -24.58 -17.69
CA GLY A 293 1.66 -24.66 -16.23
C GLY A 293 3.08 -24.46 -15.70
N ASN A 294 4.01 -23.95 -16.51
CA ASN A 294 5.32 -23.55 -16.00
C ASN A 294 5.18 -22.23 -15.26
N LEU A 295 5.69 -22.17 -14.03
CA LEU A 295 5.86 -20.97 -13.22
C LEU A 295 7.34 -20.62 -13.20
N VAL A 296 7.71 -19.51 -13.81
CA VAL A 296 9.08 -19.05 -13.96
C VAL A 296 9.27 -17.78 -13.13
N GLN A 297 10.29 -17.77 -12.27
CA GLN A 297 10.75 -16.56 -11.59
C GLN A 297 11.92 -15.97 -12.36
N THR A 298 11.86 -14.67 -12.65
CA THR A 298 12.98 -13.93 -13.25
C THR A 298 13.36 -12.72 -12.40
N ASP A 299 14.58 -12.23 -12.60
CA ASP A 299 14.93 -10.86 -12.20
C ASP A 299 14.47 -9.84 -13.26
N LEU A 300 14.65 -8.54 -12.98
CA LEU A 300 14.35 -7.46 -13.93
C LEU A 300 15.35 -7.38 -15.08
N GLN A 301 16.39 -8.21 -15.10
CA GLN A 301 17.35 -8.30 -16.21
C GLN A 301 16.95 -9.42 -17.19
N GLY A 302 15.88 -10.17 -16.89
CA GLY A 302 15.40 -11.28 -17.71
C GLY A 302 16.13 -12.59 -17.44
N ASN A 303 16.92 -12.69 -16.37
CA ASN A 303 17.55 -13.96 -15.99
C ASN A 303 16.54 -14.84 -15.26
N GLN A 304 16.44 -16.10 -15.69
CA GLN A 304 15.64 -17.10 -14.99
C GLN A 304 16.31 -17.49 -13.67
N LEU A 305 15.62 -17.25 -12.56
CA LEU A 305 16.06 -17.61 -11.21
C LEU A 305 15.53 -18.98 -10.79
N GLN A 306 14.28 -19.28 -11.15
CA GLN A 306 13.60 -20.51 -10.76
C GLN A 306 12.55 -20.92 -11.78
N LYS A 307 12.29 -22.22 -11.87
CA LYS A 307 11.20 -22.79 -12.67
C LYS A 307 10.51 -23.92 -11.89
N ILE A 308 9.19 -23.85 -11.82
CA ILE A 308 8.31 -24.88 -11.24
C ILE A 308 7.32 -25.32 -12.31
N GLN A 309 6.93 -26.58 -12.29
CA GLN A 309 5.90 -27.13 -13.16
C GLN A 309 4.68 -27.49 -12.32
N THR A 310 3.51 -26.95 -12.65
CA THR A 310 2.23 -27.34 -12.07
C THR A 310 1.71 -28.62 -12.74
N SER A 311 0.78 -29.32 -12.08
CA SER A 311 0.14 -30.52 -12.63
C SER A 311 -0.80 -30.22 -13.80
N CYS A 312 -1.40 -29.03 -13.81
CA CYS A 312 -2.38 -28.61 -14.79
C CYS A 312 -1.82 -27.59 -15.80
N GLY A 313 -2.58 -27.36 -16.87
CA GLY A 313 -2.41 -26.19 -17.73
C GLY A 313 -2.85 -24.90 -17.02
N GLU A 314 -2.22 -23.79 -17.39
CA GLU A 314 -2.41 -22.44 -16.84
C GLU A 314 -2.02 -22.28 -15.36
N GLY A 315 -0.81 -21.75 -15.10
CA GLY A 315 -0.32 -21.55 -13.74
C GLY A 315 -0.82 -20.25 -13.10
N TYR A 316 -2.04 -20.22 -12.56
CA TYR A 316 -2.53 -19.05 -11.82
C TYR A 316 -1.83 -18.93 -10.47
N HIS A 317 -1.27 -17.76 -10.20
CA HIS A 317 -0.45 -17.53 -9.02
C HIS A 317 -0.54 -16.09 -8.54
N THR A 318 -0.11 -15.84 -7.31
CA THR A 318 -0.02 -14.51 -6.72
C THR A 318 1.06 -14.52 -5.64
N VAL A 319 1.70 -13.38 -5.42
CA VAL A 319 2.71 -13.23 -4.36
C VAL A 319 2.04 -12.66 -3.12
N THR A 320 2.26 -13.32 -1.98
CA THR A 320 1.73 -12.90 -0.68
C THR A 320 2.51 -11.72 -0.10
N GLN A 321 1.93 -11.04 0.90
CA GLN A 321 2.62 -9.97 1.64
C GLN A 321 3.94 -10.42 2.28
N ASP A 322 4.06 -11.70 2.63
CA ASP A 322 5.28 -12.28 3.19
C ASP A 322 6.37 -12.50 2.13
N GLY A 323 5.99 -12.54 0.84
CA GLY A 323 6.89 -12.78 -0.28
C GLY A 323 6.87 -14.24 -0.77
N ASP A 324 6.02 -15.09 -0.18
CA ASP A 324 5.76 -16.44 -0.68
C ASP A 324 4.93 -16.36 -1.97
N LEU A 325 5.18 -17.28 -2.90
CA LEU A 325 4.30 -17.48 -4.06
C LEU A 325 3.21 -18.49 -3.67
N ILE A 326 1.95 -18.17 -3.91
CA ILE A 326 0.86 -19.15 -3.86
C ILE A 326 0.29 -19.36 -5.26
N TYR A 327 -0.05 -20.60 -5.60
CA TYR A 327 -0.55 -20.95 -6.93
C TYR A 327 -1.63 -22.02 -6.87
N THR A 328 -2.52 -21.99 -7.86
CA THR A 328 -3.59 -22.98 -8.01
C THR A 328 -3.05 -24.23 -8.68
N ASP A 329 -3.55 -25.38 -8.25
CA ASP A 329 -3.31 -26.66 -8.86
C ASP A 329 -4.67 -27.29 -9.16
N LYS A 330 -5.14 -27.04 -10.40
CA LYS A 330 -6.50 -27.34 -10.83
C LYS A 330 -6.82 -28.82 -10.76
N ASP A 331 -5.90 -29.67 -11.21
CA ASP A 331 -6.11 -31.11 -11.33
C ASP A 331 -6.04 -31.82 -9.99
N ASN A 332 -5.19 -31.33 -9.07
CA ASN A 332 -5.10 -31.87 -7.70
C ASN A 332 -6.07 -31.20 -6.71
N THR A 333 -6.86 -30.21 -7.15
CA THR A 333 -7.81 -29.45 -6.33
C THR A 333 -7.20 -28.89 -5.03
N VAL A 334 -6.02 -28.26 -5.16
CA VAL A 334 -5.31 -27.64 -4.05
C VAL A 334 -4.73 -26.28 -4.40
N ILE A 335 -4.47 -25.48 -3.36
CA ILE A 335 -3.60 -24.32 -3.42
C ILE A 335 -2.27 -24.68 -2.78
N ASN A 336 -1.19 -24.46 -3.52
CA ASN A 336 0.17 -24.69 -3.07
C ASN A 336 0.84 -23.36 -2.71
N ARG A 337 1.80 -23.40 -1.79
CA ARG A 337 2.65 -22.29 -1.38
C ARG A 337 4.11 -22.66 -1.59
N ILE A 338 4.88 -21.74 -2.15
CA ILE A 338 6.32 -21.82 -2.34
C ILE A 338 6.96 -20.71 -1.51
N THR A 339 7.76 -21.10 -0.53
CA THR A 339 8.56 -20.15 0.24
C THR A 339 9.77 -19.68 -0.58
N PRO A 340 10.41 -18.55 -0.23
CA PRO A 340 11.66 -18.11 -0.85
C PRO A 340 12.80 -19.14 -0.78
N GLY A 341 12.73 -20.09 0.15
CA GLY A 341 13.65 -21.23 0.26
C GLY A 341 13.25 -22.43 -0.62
N ASN A 342 12.36 -22.25 -1.59
CA ASN A 342 11.89 -23.26 -2.56
C ASN A 342 11.18 -24.46 -1.93
N THR A 343 10.62 -24.31 -0.73
CA THR A 343 9.83 -25.37 -0.10
C THR A 343 8.38 -25.25 -0.57
N ILE A 344 7.86 -26.32 -1.19
CA ILE A 344 6.47 -26.39 -1.66
C ILE A 344 5.61 -27.08 -0.60
N THR A 345 4.52 -26.43 -0.20
CA THR A 345 3.56 -26.96 0.77
C THR A 345 2.13 -26.78 0.27
N LYS A 346 1.26 -27.77 0.55
CA LYS A 346 -0.19 -27.67 0.27
C LYS A 346 -0.85 -26.92 1.41
N ILE A 347 -1.50 -25.79 1.12
CA ILE A 347 -2.08 -24.92 2.16
C ILE A 347 -3.60 -24.95 2.21
N ILE A 348 -4.27 -25.21 1.09
CA ILE A 348 -5.74 -25.28 1.00
C ILE A 348 -6.12 -26.48 0.14
N LYS A 349 -7.11 -27.26 0.57
CA LYS A 349 -7.76 -28.30 -0.22
C LYS A 349 -9.15 -27.83 -0.59
N THR A 350 -9.49 -27.83 -1.88
CA THR A 350 -10.77 -27.28 -2.38
C THR A 350 -11.84 -28.36 -2.61
N GLY A 351 -11.51 -29.64 -2.37
CA GLY A 351 -12.44 -30.75 -2.54
C GLY A 351 -12.74 -31.00 -4.01
N ASP A 352 -14.03 -31.02 -4.37
CA ASP A 352 -14.47 -31.21 -5.77
C ASP A 352 -14.40 -29.92 -6.61
N TRP A 353 -14.06 -28.79 -5.98
CA TRP A 353 -13.95 -27.49 -6.65
C TRP A 353 -12.58 -27.34 -7.28
N LYS A 354 -12.55 -27.02 -8.57
CA LYS A 354 -11.32 -26.78 -9.33
C LYS A 354 -10.91 -25.31 -9.16
N PRO A 355 -9.74 -25.00 -8.56
CA PRO A 355 -9.26 -23.63 -8.44
C PRO A 355 -8.72 -23.13 -9.78
N ILE A 356 -9.31 -22.06 -10.30
CA ILE A 356 -8.99 -21.50 -11.63
C ILE A 356 -8.47 -20.06 -11.56
N SER A 357 -8.54 -19.40 -10.39
CA SER A 357 -7.93 -18.09 -10.18
C SER A 357 -7.59 -17.87 -8.70
N ILE A 358 -6.61 -17.01 -8.43
CA ILE A 358 -6.15 -16.74 -7.07
C ILE A 358 -5.62 -15.31 -6.93
N HIS A 359 -5.88 -14.69 -5.78
CA HIS A 359 -5.34 -13.38 -5.40
C HIS A 359 -5.06 -13.32 -3.90
N SER A 360 -3.90 -12.77 -3.53
CA SER A 360 -3.55 -12.47 -2.15
C SER A 360 -3.87 -11.02 -1.86
N SER A 361 -4.76 -10.77 -0.91
CA SER A 361 -5.15 -9.43 -0.49
C SER A 361 -3.96 -8.63 0.02
N HIS A 362 -3.75 -7.44 -0.54
CA HIS A 362 -2.81 -6.47 -0.01
C HIS A 362 -3.34 -5.75 1.25
N ILE A 363 -4.62 -5.89 1.59
CA ILE A 363 -5.25 -5.21 2.73
C ILE A 363 -5.02 -6.01 4.02
N ASN A 364 -5.25 -7.33 3.98
CA ASN A 364 -5.26 -8.17 5.18
C ASN A 364 -4.54 -9.52 5.04
N GLY A 365 -4.00 -9.83 3.85
CA GLY A 365 -3.31 -11.09 3.58
C GLY A 365 -4.25 -12.29 3.39
N ASP A 366 -5.56 -12.08 3.29
CA ASP A 366 -6.52 -13.12 2.92
C ASP A 366 -6.29 -13.58 1.49
N ILE A 367 -6.71 -14.81 1.19
CA ILE A 367 -6.56 -15.46 -0.10
C ILE A 367 -7.95 -15.57 -0.73
N LEU A 368 -8.16 -14.93 -1.87
CA LEU A 368 -9.35 -15.08 -2.68
C LEU A 368 -9.08 -16.13 -3.76
N VAL A 369 -9.97 -17.11 -3.89
CA VAL A 369 -9.84 -18.19 -4.88
C VAL A 369 -11.13 -18.29 -5.69
N GLY A 370 -11.04 -18.08 -7.00
CA GLY A 370 -12.12 -18.39 -7.93
C GLY A 370 -12.07 -19.87 -8.29
N MET A 371 -13.22 -20.53 -8.19
CA MET A 371 -13.34 -21.96 -8.41
C MET A 371 -14.56 -22.28 -9.25
N ASP A 372 -14.47 -23.37 -10.01
CA ASP A 372 -15.57 -23.94 -10.74
C ASP A 372 -15.72 -25.46 -10.52
N THR A 373 -16.90 -25.92 -10.86
CA THR A 373 -17.24 -27.32 -11.12
C THR A 373 -17.84 -27.35 -12.52
N ASP A 374 -18.21 -28.53 -13.00
CA ASP A 374 -18.87 -28.65 -14.31
C ASP A 374 -20.26 -27.97 -14.37
N ARG A 375 -20.80 -27.49 -13.23
CA ARG A 375 -22.15 -26.89 -13.13
C ARG A 375 -22.21 -25.54 -12.44
N GLU A 376 -21.33 -25.28 -11.49
CA GLU A 376 -21.38 -24.09 -10.62
C GLU A 376 -20.01 -23.44 -10.49
N ALA A 377 -20.00 -22.13 -10.29
CA ALA A 377 -18.79 -21.37 -10.01
C ALA A 377 -18.97 -20.44 -8.80
N LYS A 378 -17.89 -20.21 -8.06
CA LYS A 378 -17.87 -19.38 -6.86
C LYS A 378 -16.52 -18.72 -6.66
N VAL A 379 -16.50 -17.72 -5.79
CA VAL A 379 -15.28 -17.20 -5.17
C VAL A 379 -15.33 -17.53 -3.69
N THR A 380 -14.24 -18.08 -3.16
CA THR A 380 -14.11 -18.33 -1.72
C THR A 380 -12.95 -17.53 -1.17
N ARG A 381 -13.18 -16.87 -0.04
CA ARG A 381 -12.16 -16.17 0.73
C ARG A 381 -11.67 -17.07 1.85
N TYR A 382 -10.36 -17.24 1.91
CA TYR A 382 -9.67 -17.91 2.99
C TYR A 382 -8.85 -16.88 3.75
N ASN A 383 -8.70 -17.04 5.06
CA ASN A 383 -7.70 -16.26 5.78
C ASN A 383 -6.27 -16.71 5.40
N LYS A 384 -5.25 -15.98 5.86
CA LYS A 384 -3.84 -16.31 5.61
C LYS A 384 -3.38 -17.71 6.04
N THR A 385 -4.12 -18.37 6.95
CA THR A 385 -3.84 -19.74 7.42
C THR A 385 -4.56 -20.81 6.61
N GLY A 386 -5.36 -20.44 5.60
CA GLY A 386 -6.09 -21.36 4.74
C GLY A 386 -7.46 -21.79 5.27
N THR A 387 -8.00 -21.10 6.29
CA THR A 387 -9.36 -21.35 6.79
C THR A 387 -10.37 -20.57 5.97
N GLU A 388 -11.42 -21.22 5.47
CA GLU A 388 -12.52 -20.55 4.76
C GLU A 388 -13.23 -19.57 5.70
N ILE A 389 -13.38 -18.32 5.25
CA ILE A 389 -14.06 -17.25 6.00
C ILE A 389 -15.27 -16.69 5.27
N GLN A 390 -15.35 -16.86 3.95
CA GLN A 390 -16.47 -16.34 3.16
C GLN A 390 -16.66 -17.15 1.88
N ASN A 391 -17.92 -17.39 1.53
CA ASN A 391 -18.32 -18.04 0.29
C ASN A 391 -19.20 -17.08 -0.52
N ILE A 392 -18.76 -16.77 -1.74
CA ILE A 392 -19.39 -15.79 -2.62
C ILE A 392 -19.81 -16.54 -3.89
N GLN A 393 -21.07 -16.95 -3.96
CA GLN A 393 -21.57 -17.75 -5.07
C GLN A 393 -22.83 -17.14 -5.72
N ARG A 394 -23.70 -16.55 -4.89
CA ARG A 394 -25.01 -16.05 -5.31
C ARG A 394 -25.24 -14.64 -4.79
N ASP A 395 -26.02 -13.86 -5.53
CA ASP A 395 -26.46 -12.54 -5.11
C ASP A 395 -27.63 -12.63 -4.10
N ASN A 396 -28.11 -11.47 -3.65
CA ASN A 396 -29.26 -11.34 -2.75
C ASN A 396 -30.58 -11.86 -3.31
N LYS A 397 -30.65 -12.11 -4.62
CA LYS A 397 -31.82 -12.66 -5.31
C LYS A 397 -31.66 -14.16 -5.57
N GLY A 398 -30.56 -14.77 -5.10
CA GLY A 398 -30.24 -16.18 -5.29
C GLY A 398 -29.68 -16.52 -6.69
N GLN A 399 -29.41 -15.52 -7.53
CA GLN A 399 -28.83 -15.69 -8.86
C GLN A 399 -27.33 -15.95 -8.77
N THR A 400 -26.80 -16.81 -9.64
CA THR A 400 -25.37 -17.14 -9.65
C THR A 400 -24.53 -15.94 -10.09
N LEU A 401 -23.54 -15.59 -9.29
CA LEU A 401 -22.65 -14.46 -9.55
C LEU A 401 -21.63 -14.76 -10.65
N TYR A 402 -21.20 -16.01 -10.76
CA TYR A 402 -20.09 -16.42 -11.61
C TYR A 402 -20.47 -17.59 -12.53
N SER A 403 -19.78 -17.68 -13.66
CA SER A 403 -19.75 -18.85 -14.54
C SER A 403 -18.32 -19.38 -14.69
N VAL A 404 -17.33 -18.53 -14.97
CA VAL A 404 -15.91 -18.91 -15.02
C VAL A 404 -15.08 -17.75 -14.44
N PRO A 405 -14.87 -17.68 -13.11
CA PRO A 405 -14.13 -16.62 -12.44
C PRO A 405 -12.62 -16.72 -12.74
N HIS A 406 -12.21 -16.19 -13.88
CA HIS A 406 -10.93 -16.49 -14.55
C HIS A 406 -9.74 -15.70 -14.00
N TYR A 407 -9.94 -14.44 -13.66
CA TYR A 407 -8.96 -13.63 -12.91
C TYR A 407 -9.68 -12.90 -11.78
N ILE A 408 -8.97 -12.66 -10.69
CA ILE A 408 -9.51 -12.05 -9.47
C ILE A 408 -8.51 -11.06 -8.89
N THR A 409 -9.03 -9.96 -8.35
CA THR A 409 -8.27 -8.97 -7.58
C THR A 409 -9.16 -8.38 -6.49
N GLU A 410 -8.55 -7.70 -5.53
CA GLU A 410 -9.27 -6.91 -4.52
C GLU A 410 -8.96 -5.41 -4.66
N ASN A 411 -10.01 -4.59 -4.71
CA ASN A 411 -9.88 -3.13 -4.77
C ASN A 411 -9.61 -2.54 -3.37
N ILE A 412 -9.08 -1.31 -3.30
CA ILE A 412 -8.72 -0.60 -2.06
C ILE A 412 -9.88 -0.40 -1.07
N ASN A 413 -11.11 -0.46 -1.58
CA ASN A 413 -12.34 -0.37 -0.79
C ASN A 413 -12.78 -1.73 -0.21
N GLY A 414 -12.08 -2.81 -0.52
CA GLY A 414 -12.36 -4.19 -0.11
C GLY A 414 -13.30 -4.95 -1.04
N ASP A 415 -13.66 -4.38 -2.20
CA ASP A 415 -14.44 -5.08 -3.21
C ASP A 415 -13.64 -6.19 -3.88
N VAL A 416 -14.31 -7.29 -4.18
CA VAL A 416 -13.74 -8.37 -4.98
C VAL A 416 -14.13 -8.17 -6.43
N CYS A 417 -13.14 -7.95 -7.29
CA CYS A 417 -13.30 -7.73 -8.72
C CYS A 417 -12.89 -8.99 -9.48
N VAL A 418 -13.79 -9.53 -10.29
CA VAL A 418 -13.59 -10.80 -10.99
C VAL A 418 -13.82 -10.63 -12.48
N SER A 419 -12.83 -10.98 -13.30
CA SER A 419 -13.02 -11.18 -14.73
C SER A 419 -13.67 -12.53 -14.96
N ASP A 420 -14.93 -12.54 -15.40
CA ASP A 420 -15.66 -13.76 -15.70
C ASP A 420 -15.67 -14.02 -17.21
N TYR A 421 -14.98 -15.09 -17.62
CA TYR A 421 -14.73 -15.39 -19.02
C TYR A 421 -16.01 -15.70 -19.80
N ASN A 422 -16.90 -16.54 -19.24
CA ASN A 422 -18.12 -16.96 -19.92
C ASN A 422 -19.24 -15.91 -19.82
N LYS A 423 -19.24 -15.06 -18.78
CA LYS A 423 -20.20 -13.96 -18.68
C LYS A 423 -19.82 -12.75 -19.54
N HIS A 424 -18.62 -12.72 -20.12
CA HIS A 424 -18.09 -11.56 -20.86
C HIS A 424 -18.20 -10.27 -20.03
N ALA A 425 -17.88 -10.37 -18.74
CA ALA A 425 -18.10 -9.29 -17.79
C ALA A 425 -17.08 -9.29 -16.65
N VAL A 426 -16.75 -8.09 -16.16
CA VAL A 426 -16.15 -7.93 -14.84
C VAL A 426 -17.28 -7.87 -13.82
N VAL A 427 -17.34 -8.85 -12.92
CA VAL A 427 -18.31 -8.92 -11.83
C VAL A 427 -17.66 -8.42 -10.56
N VAL A 428 -18.25 -7.37 -9.96
CA VAL A 428 -17.74 -6.76 -8.73
C VAL A 428 -18.73 -6.95 -7.60
N VAL A 429 -18.24 -7.48 -6.48
CA VAL A 429 -18.99 -7.61 -5.23
C VAL A 429 -18.34 -6.79 -4.14
N ASP A 430 -19.12 -6.32 -3.19
CA ASP A 430 -18.58 -5.64 -2.02
C ASP A 430 -17.86 -6.62 -1.08
N LYS A 431 -17.18 -6.08 -0.07
CA LYS A 431 -16.49 -6.88 0.95
C LYS A 431 -17.36 -7.93 1.67
N SER A 432 -18.69 -7.75 1.68
CA SER A 432 -19.64 -8.71 2.26
C SER A 432 -20.09 -9.79 1.28
N GLY A 433 -19.65 -9.72 0.02
CA GLY A 433 -19.95 -10.68 -1.04
C GLY A 433 -21.17 -10.31 -1.87
N GLN A 434 -21.68 -9.08 -1.71
CA GLN A 434 -22.91 -8.65 -2.36
C GLN A 434 -22.62 -8.00 -3.69
N HIS A 435 -23.38 -8.37 -4.73
CA HIS A 435 -23.25 -7.77 -6.06
C HIS A 435 -23.37 -6.24 -6.00
N ARG A 436 -22.35 -5.55 -6.52
CA ARG A 436 -22.35 -4.10 -6.69
C ARG A 436 -22.70 -3.73 -8.13
N PHE A 437 -21.92 -4.22 -9.08
CA PHE A 437 -22.10 -3.95 -10.50
C PHE A 437 -21.44 -5.04 -11.35
N SER A 438 -21.82 -5.06 -12.63
CA SER A 438 -21.12 -5.83 -13.66
C SER A 438 -20.77 -4.91 -14.83
N TYR A 439 -19.53 -4.95 -15.28
CA TYR A 439 -19.06 -4.20 -16.43
C TYR A 439 -18.93 -5.13 -17.64
N THR A 440 -19.70 -4.87 -18.70
CA THR A 440 -19.78 -5.70 -19.91
C THR A 440 -19.15 -5.02 -21.14
N GLY A 441 -18.28 -4.02 -20.94
CA GLY A 441 -17.72 -3.23 -22.05
C GLY A 441 -18.61 -2.06 -22.50
N GLN A 442 -18.07 -1.20 -23.35
CA GLN A 442 -18.80 -0.09 -23.98
C GLN A 442 -19.49 -0.60 -25.27
N GLY A 443 -20.67 -1.20 -25.12
CA GLY A 443 -21.50 -1.63 -26.25
C GLY A 443 -21.09 -2.98 -26.87
N SER A 444 -19.93 -3.07 -27.51
CA SER A 444 -19.48 -4.24 -28.28
C SER A 444 -19.17 -5.50 -27.46
N GLY A 445 -19.40 -5.47 -26.14
CA GLY A 445 -18.93 -6.50 -25.22
C GLY A 445 -17.47 -6.30 -24.83
N ILE A 446 -17.02 -7.08 -23.84
CA ILE A 446 -15.62 -7.22 -23.44
C ILE A 446 -15.30 -8.70 -23.25
N TYR A 447 -14.08 -9.13 -23.55
CA TYR A 447 -13.58 -10.46 -23.21
C TYR A 447 -12.53 -10.31 -22.10
N PRO A 448 -12.97 -10.26 -20.82
CA PRO A 448 -12.10 -9.85 -19.74
C PRO A 448 -11.15 -10.98 -19.36
N TYR A 449 -9.85 -10.67 -19.35
CA TYR A 449 -8.78 -11.55 -18.85
C TYR A 449 -8.17 -10.93 -17.60
N GLY A 450 -6.85 -10.70 -17.58
CA GLY A 450 -6.14 -10.09 -16.46
C GLY A 450 -6.86 -8.86 -15.92
N ILE A 451 -6.98 -8.81 -14.60
CA ILE A 451 -7.57 -7.69 -13.86
C ILE A 451 -6.70 -7.34 -12.69
N CYS A 452 -6.51 -6.05 -12.45
CA CYS A 452 -5.84 -5.52 -11.28
C CYS A 452 -6.48 -4.19 -10.87
N THR A 453 -6.08 -3.69 -9.72
CA THR A 453 -6.53 -2.40 -9.19
C THR A 453 -5.34 -1.55 -8.80
N ASP A 454 -5.49 -0.23 -8.90
CA ASP A 454 -4.43 0.70 -8.57
C ASP A 454 -4.64 1.42 -7.22
N VAL A 455 -3.67 2.23 -6.84
CA VAL A 455 -3.68 2.98 -5.57
C VAL A 455 -4.78 4.05 -5.49
N LEU A 456 -5.38 4.42 -6.62
CA LEU A 456 -6.51 5.36 -6.70
C LEU A 456 -7.86 4.63 -6.65
N GLY A 457 -7.85 3.30 -6.67
CA GLY A 457 -9.03 2.45 -6.66
C GLY A 457 -9.64 2.24 -8.04
N HIS A 458 -8.92 2.59 -9.11
CA HIS A 458 -9.34 2.25 -10.46
C HIS A 458 -9.23 0.74 -10.69
N ILE A 459 -10.08 0.22 -11.55
CA ILE A 459 -10.06 -1.17 -12.00
C ILE A 459 -9.51 -1.21 -13.42
N LEU A 460 -8.43 -1.95 -13.61
CA LEU A 460 -7.79 -2.14 -14.90
C LEU A 460 -8.05 -3.56 -15.38
N VAL A 461 -8.61 -3.71 -16.59
CA VAL A 461 -8.95 -5.02 -17.14
C VAL A 461 -8.51 -5.16 -18.59
N CYS A 462 -7.87 -6.27 -18.92
CA CYS A 462 -7.52 -6.63 -20.28
C CYS A 462 -8.75 -7.09 -21.06
N ASP A 463 -8.91 -6.59 -22.28
CA ASP A 463 -9.78 -7.18 -23.30
C ASP A 463 -8.92 -7.88 -24.35
N SER A 464 -9.00 -9.21 -24.39
CA SER A 464 -8.17 -10.02 -25.28
C SER A 464 -8.60 -9.97 -26.74
N ILE A 465 -9.82 -9.51 -27.04
CA ILE A 465 -10.34 -9.46 -28.42
C ILE A 465 -10.04 -8.11 -29.06
N SER A 466 -10.22 -7.01 -28.32
CA SER A 466 -9.90 -5.68 -28.82
C SER A 466 -8.43 -5.31 -28.67
N ASP A 467 -7.63 -6.15 -28.01
CA ASP A 467 -6.23 -5.88 -27.67
C ASP A 467 -6.06 -4.57 -26.88
N THR A 468 -6.92 -4.38 -25.87
CA THR A 468 -6.93 -3.15 -25.06
C THR A 468 -6.83 -3.44 -23.56
N VAL A 469 -6.52 -2.39 -22.79
CA VAL A 469 -6.71 -2.36 -21.33
C VAL A 469 -7.70 -1.26 -21.02
N HIS A 470 -8.84 -1.63 -20.45
CA HIS A 470 -9.86 -0.69 -20.01
C HIS A 470 -9.53 -0.17 -18.62
N LEU A 471 -9.78 1.13 -18.39
CA LEU A 471 -9.71 1.78 -17.10
C LEU A 471 -11.12 2.13 -16.62
N LEU A 472 -11.51 1.60 -15.47
CA LEU A 472 -12.77 1.92 -14.81
C LEU A 472 -12.49 2.64 -13.49
N ASP A 473 -13.42 3.48 -13.05
CA ASP A 473 -13.39 3.95 -11.67
C ASP A 473 -13.81 2.86 -10.67
N GLN A 474 -13.71 3.17 -9.38
CA GLN A 474 -14.06 2.27 -8.28
C GLN A 474 -15.54 1.84 -8.27
N ASP A 475 -16.41 2.57 -8.98
CA ASP A 475 -17.85 2.33 -9.06
C ASP A 475 -18.25 1.68 -10.40
N GLY A 476 -17.26 1.29 -11.22
CA GLY A 476 -17.44 0.56 -12.47
C GLY A 476 -17.72 1.43 -13.68
N GLN A 477 -17.62 2.76 -13.56
CA GLN A 477 -17.78 3.65 -14.71
C GLN A 477 -16.54 3.58 -15.58
N PHE A 478 -16.76 3.48 -16.89
CA PHE A 478 -15.70 3.51 -17.86
C PHE A 478 -15.08 4.91 -17.94
N LEU A 479 -13.77 4.99 -17.70
CA LEU A 479 -13.01 6.24 -17.78
C LEU A 479 -12.37 6.38 -19.16
N SER A 480 -11.61 5.37 -19.60
CA SER A 480 -10.91 5.39 -20.88
C SER A 480 -10.37 4.01 -21.28
N LEU A 481 -9.94 3.89 -22.53
CA LEU A 481 -9.01 2.84 -22.94
C LEU A 481 -7.59 3.31 -22.58
N LEU A 482 -7.00 2.66 -21.60
CA LEU A 482 -5.69 3.02 -21.08
C LEU A 482 -4.57 2.63 -22.06
N ILE A 483 -4.67 1.42 -22.60
CA ILE A 483 -3.74 0.91 -23.60
C ILE A 483 -4.56 0.39 -24.78
N THR A 484 -4.12 0.70 -25.99
CA THR A 484 -4.68 0.20 -27.24
C THR A 484 -3.56 -0.43 -28.10
N PRO A 485 -3.88 -1.12 -29.20
CA PRO A 485 -2.87 -1.69 -30.11
C PRO A 485 -1.85 -0.67 -30.62
N GLN A 486 -2.21 0.61 -30.65
CA GLN A 486 -1.33 1.71 -31.08
C GLN A 486 -0.12 1.88 -30.14
N GLN A 487 -0.23 1.47 -28.88
CA GLN A 487 0.86 1.47 -27.90
C GLN A 487 1.65 0.15 -27.88
N GLY A 488 1.52 -0.68 -28.92
CA GLY A 488 2.33 -1.88 -29.14
C GLY A 488 1.98 -3.05 -28.22
N ILE A 489 0.74 -3.14 -27.77
CA ILE A 489 0.20 -4.28 -27.03
C ILE A 489 -0.47 -5.25 -28.01
N THR A 490 -0.28 -6.55 -27.78
CA THR A 490 -0.90 -7.62 -28.57
C THR A 490 -1.33 -8.74 -27.63
N PHE A 491 -2.59 -9.17 -27.73
CA PHE A 491 -3.20 -10.23 -26.93
C PHE A 491 -2.89 -10.08 -25.42
N PRO A 492 -3.28 -8.96 -24.80
CA PRO A 492 -3.05 -8.73 -23.39
C PRO A 492 -3.84 -9.75 -22.57
N ARG A 493 -3.14 -10.45 -21.68
CA ARG A 493 -3.72 -11.57 -20.94
C ARG A 493 -3.61 -11.44 -19.43
N SER A 494 -2.57 -10.78 -18.94
CA SER A 494 -2.37 -10.54 -17.52
C SER A 494 -1.98 -9.11 -17.29
N VAL A 495 -2.47 -8.52 -16.19
CA VAL A 495 -2.06 -7.19 -15.73
C VAL A 495 -1.77 -7.19 -14.23
N CYS A 496 -0.78 -6.42 -13.83
CA CYS A 496 -0.53 -6.06 -12.44
C CYS A 496 0.10 -4.67 -12.35
N VAL A 497 -0.07 -4.01 -11.20
CA VAL A 497 0.50 -2.69 -10.94
C VAL A 497 1.61 -2.84 -9.90
N ASP A 498 2.76 -2.20 -10.13
CA ASP A 498 3.87 -2.20 -9.18
C ASP A 498 3.76 -1.05 -8.15
N ASP A 499 4.64 -1.07 -7.15
CA ASP A 499 4.68 -0.05 -6.09
C ASP A 499 5.00 1.37 -6.60
N GLU A 500 5.51 1.50 -7.83
CA GLU A 500 5.78 2.77 -8.52
C GLU A 500 4.60 3.22 -9.41
N ASN A 501 3.48 2.50 -9.38
CA ASN A 501 2.29 2.72 -10.21
C ASN A 501 2.54 2.54 -11.71
N ASN A 502 3.51 1.70 -12.09
CA ASN A 502 3.64 1.25 -13.46
C ASN A 502 2.73 0.03 -13.70
N LEU A 503 2.12 -0.01 -14.87
CA LEU A 503 1.28 -1.12 -15.30
C LEU A 503 2.12 -2.15 -16.08
N TRP A 504 2.13 -3.38 -15.59
CA TRP A 504 2.79 -4.52 -16.21
C TRP A 504 1.76 -5.34 -16.97
N VAL A 505 2.01 -5.62 -18.24
CA VAL A 505 1.10 -6.36 -19.11
C VAL A 505 1.82 -7.57 -19.70
N GLY A 506 1.29 -8.76 -19.40
CA GLY A 506 1.68 -10.01 -20.04
C GLY A 506 0.93 -10.23 -21.35
N GLN A 507 1.66 -10.59 -22.42
CA GLN A 507 1.12 -10.80 -23.77
C GLN A 507 1.13 -12.29 -24.11
N SER A 508 -0.01 -12.85 -24.57
CA SER A 508 -0.11 -14.30 -24.78
C SER A 508 0.39 -14.81 -26.13
N ASN A 509 0.71 -13.92 -27.08
CA ASN A 509 1.30 -14.29 -28.37
C ASN A 509 2.82 -14.12 -28.41
N THR A 510 3.39 -13.56 -27.35
CA THR A 510 4.83 -13.40 -27.18
C THR A 510 5.24 -13.97 -25.83
N ASN A 511 6.54 -14.06 -25.59
CA ASN A 511 7.11 -14.34 -24.29
C ASN A 511 7.49 -13.04 -23.55
N THR A 512 6.80 -11.93 -23.83
CA THR A 512 7.17 -10.62 -23.32
C THR A 512 6.17 -10.08 -22.30
N VAL A 513 6.73 -9.37 -21.31
CA VAL A 513 5.98 -8.54 -20.35
C VAL A 513 6.36 -7.09 -20.59
N THR A 514 5.38 -6.26 -20.88
CA THR A 514 5.57 -4.84 -21.22
C THR A 514 5.15 -3.96 -20.06
N VAL A 515 5.93 -2.92 -19.77
CA VAL A 515 5.67 -1.99 -18.66
C VAL A 515 5.35 -0.61 -19.18
N TYR A 516 4.24 -0.08 -18.70
CA TYR A 516 3.67 1.20 -19.09
C TYR A 516 3.59 2.16 -17.90
N LYS A 517 4.01 3.40 -18.13
CA LYS A 517 3.74 4.50 -17.20
C LYS A 517 2.41 5.14 -17.53
N TYR A 518 1.52 5.18 -16.55
CA TYR A 518 0.18 5.74 -16.71
C TYR A 518 -0.28 6.64 -15.54
N LEU A 519 0.37 6.56 -14.37
CA LEU A 519 0.17 7.46 -13.23
C LEU A 519 1.44 8.25 -12.91
N HIS A 520 1.29 9.52 -12.51
CA HIS A 520 2.37 10.45 -12.16
C HIS A 520 2.08 11.27 -10.92
#